data_AF-A0A9P0Q4X2-F1
#
_entry.id   AF-A0A9P0Q4X2-F1
#
_cell.length_a   1.000
_cell.length_b   1.000
_cell.length_c   1.000
_cell.angle_alpha   90.00
_cell.angle_beta   90.00
_cell.angle_gamma   90.00
#
_symmetry.space_group_name_H-M   'P 1'
#
loop_
_entity.id
_entity.type
_entity.pdbx_description
1 polymer ?
#
loop_
_entity_poly.entity_id
_entity_poly.type
_entity_poly.pdbx_seq_one_letter_code
_entity_poly.pdbx_strand_id
1 'polypeptide(L)'
;MATFKKKAHATRRRLKCELEEFNQREDDITDSMAAFEYNIVTQGVDPLTQRIPAEKFLNYMYAWLKNSMQNIEKMRLRTSSMRLQHSKTKSLLAQRKELSLNVTAVDFDRLEIENKHFQKKIEQKNEHLFQLKKMTAGINLVITQHRKYMQGQTDYFTKIRNDVKKINKRTDEINWEADHVQNELDKAEETYDYFLGLQKSYKVPDVMEYVKLKGELREVQKSIKIWKRKKYIQDLAMDAALREMKHLTGSKRVDKNWLRDPEEVLGYNINTQNSVPDLTTLCLNPEKYDKHS
;
A
#
# COMPACT_ATOMS: atom_id res chain seq x y z
N MET A 1 83.93 -33.05 10.46
CA MET A 1 83.25 -33.96 11.40
C MET A 1 81.81 -34.34 11.00
N ALA A 2 80.94 -33.41 10.60
CA ALA A 2 79.53 -33.72 10.27
C ALA A 2 79.34 -34.70 9.09
N THR A 3 80.18 -34.60 8.05
CA THR A 3 80.15 -35.48 6.87
C THR A 3 80.54 -36.93 7.20
N PHE A 4 81.56 -37.11 8.04
CA PHE A 4 81.99 -38.42 8.54
C PHE A 4 80.89 -39.08 9.38
N LYS A 5 80.27 -38.33 10.31
CA LYS A 5 79.16 -38.81 11.13
C LYS A 5 77.95 -39.24 10.29
N LYS A 6 77.61 -38.48 9.24
CA LYS A 6 76.53 -38.83 8.29
C LYS A 6 76.82 -40.12 7.54
N LYS A 7 78.05 -40.29 7.03
CA LYS A 7 78.48 -41.54 6.37
C LYS A 7 78.42 -42.73 7.32
N ALA A 8 78.95 -42.60 8.54
CA ALA A 8 78.90 -43.66 9.55
C ALA A 8 77.47 -44.08 9.91
N HIS A 9 76.53 -43.13 10.07
CA HIS A 9 75.12 -43.45 10.31
C HIS A 9 74.45 -44.14 9.13
N ALA A 10 74.75 -43.73 7.90
CA ALA A 10 74.23 -44.39 6.70
C ALA A 10 74.73 -45.83 6.61
N THR A 11 76.03 -46.06 6.82
CA THR A 11 76.61 -47.40 6.83
C THR A 11 76.01 -48.28 7.93
N ARG A 12 75.89 -47.76 9.16
CA ARG A 12 75.25 -48.49 10.27
C ARG A 12 73.81 -48.88 9.94
N ARG A 13 73.03 -47.96 9.35
CA ARG A 13 71.64 -48.23 8.96
C ARG A 13 71.57 -49.29 7.87
N ARG A 14 72.46 -49.23 6.87
CA ARG A 14 72.54 -50.25 5.82
C ARG A 14 72.84 -51.63 6.39
N LEU A 15 73.89 -51.75 7.21
CA LEU A 15 74.27 -53.02 7.84
C LEU A 15 73.15 -53.58 8.73
N LYS A 16 72.43 -52.72 9.46
CA LYS A 16 71.27 -53.14 10.25
C LYS A 16 70.15 -53.70 9.37
N CYS A 17 69.85 -53.03 8.25
CA CYS A 17 68.84 -53.52 7.31
C CYS A 17 69.27 -54.85 6.65
N GLU A 18 70.55 -55.01 6.31
CA GLU A 18 71.08 -56.28 5.78
C GLU A 18 70.95 -57.41 6.82
N LEU A 19 71.23 -57.14 8.09
CA LEU A 19 71.07 -58.12 9.17
C LEU A 19 69.60 -58.51 9.37
N GLU A 20 68.69 -57.53 9.41
CA GLU A 20 67.24 -57.80 9.49
C GLU A 20 66.74 -58.62 8.29
N GLU A 21 67.25 -58.36 7.09
CA GLU A 21 66.94 -59.16 5.90
C GLU A 21 67.47 -60.59 6.02
N PHE A 22 68.71 -60.78 6.48
CA PHE A 22 69.27 -62.12 6.66
C PHE A 22 68.50 -62.93 7.69
N ASN A 23 68.12 -62.33 8.82
CA ASN A 23 67.29 -63.01 9.82
C ASN A 23 65.94 -63.42 9.23
N GLN A 24 65.26 -62.52 8.50
CA GLN A 24 63.99 -62.87 7.87
C GLN A 24 64.14 -64.01 6.85
N ARG A 25 65.24 -64.02 6.08
CA ARG A 25 65.53 -65.12 5.14
C ARG A 25 65.80 -66.43 5.87
N GLU A 26 66.51 -66.40 7.00
CA GLU A 26 66.77 -67.57 7.82
C GLU A 26 65.47 -68.14 8.39
N ASP A 27 64.60 -67.28 8.93
CA ASP A 27 63.25 -67.66 9.38
C ASP A 27 62.42 -68.26 8.23
N ASP A 28 62.38 -67.61 7.07
CA ASP A 28 61.62 -68.09 5.91
C ASP A 28 62.15 -69.46 5.41
N ILE A 29 63.47 -69.68 5.44
CA ILE A 29 64.10 -70.95 5.04
C ILE A 29 63.79 -72.04 6.07
N THR A 30 63.94 -71.76 7.36
CA THR A 30 63.68 -72.73 8.44
C THR A 30 62.21 -73.15 8.46
N ASP A 31 61.28 -72.19 8.31
CA ASP A 31 59.85 -72.47 8.16
C ASP A 31 59.56 -73.31 6.91
N SER A 32 60.18 -72.98 5.77
CA SER A 32 60.01 -73.73 4.52
C SER A 32 60.55 -75.16 4.64
N MET A 33 61.69 -75.34 5.32
CA MET A 33 62.28 -76.66 5.59
C MET A 33 61.39 -77.49 6.49
N ALA A 34 60.91 -76.93 7.62
CA ALA A 34 60.01 -77.62 8.53
C ALA A 34 58.70 -78.01 7.84
N ALA A 35 58.15 -77.12 7.02
CA ALA A 35 56.95 -77.42 6.22
C ALA A 35 57.20 -78.52 5.19
N PHE A 36 58.37 -78.56 4.56
CA PHE A 36 58.74 -79.62 3.62
C PHE A 36 58.90 -80.98 4.32
N GLU A 37 59.66 -81.02 5.41
CA GLU A 37 59.87 -82.24 6.21
C GLU A 37 58.54 -82.81 6.69
N TYR A 38 57.66 -81.96 7.24
CA TYR A 38 56.36 -82.39 7.69
C TYR A 38 55.50 -82.96 6.54
N ASN A 39 55.29 -82.18 5.47
CA ASN A 39 54.33 -82.55 4.42
C ASN A 39 54.81 -83.66 3.48
N ILE A 40 56.12 -83.74 3.22
CA ILE A 40 56.71 -84.68 2.26
C ILE A 40 57.37 -85.87 2.95
N VAL A 41 58.19 -85.63 3.99
CA VAL A 41 58.98 -86.69 4.63
C VAL A 41 58.15 -87.46 5.67
N THR A 42 57.33 -86.79 6.49
CA THR A 42 56.53 -87.49 7.52
C THR A 42 55.14 -87.90 7.04
N GLN A 43 54.41 -87.01 6.36
CA GLN A 43 53.01 -87.24 5.92
C GLN A 43 52.90 -87.70 4.46
N GLY A 44 54.00 -87.64 3.70
CA GLY A 44 54.04 -87.93 2.28
C GLY A 44 54.50 -89.36 1.94
N VAL A 45 54.99 -90.12 2.92
CA VAL A 45 55.44 -91.50 2.73
C VAL A 45 54.24 -92.44 2.74
N ASP A 46 54.15 -93.29 1.73
CA ASP A 46 53.12 -94.33 1.68
C ASP A 46 53.41 -95.41 2.75
N PRO A 47 52.47 -95.69 3.68
CA PRO A 47 52.68 -96.64 4.77
C PRO A 47 53.07 -98.05 4.32
N LEU A 48 52.65 -98.47 3.12
CA LEU A 48 52.92 -99.81 2.61
C LEU A 48 54.26 -99.92 1.87
N THR A 49 54.60 -98.93 1.04
CA THR A 49 55.82 -98.97 0.21
C THR A 49 57.01 -98.24 0.82
N GLN A 50 56.78 -97.46 1.89
CA GLN A 50 57.78 -96.59 2.56
C GLN A 50 58.52 -95.65 1.60
N ARG A 51 57.96 -95.42 0.42
CA ARG A 51 58.47 -94.49 -0.60
C ARG A 51 57.53 -93.31 -0.69
N ILE A 52 58.08 -92.16 -1.09
CA ILE A 52 57.31 -90.95 -1.32
C ILE A 52 56.73 -91.03 -2.74
N PRO A 53 55.40 -91.01 -2.91
CA PRO A 53 54.80 -90.95 -4.24
C PRO A 53 55.18 -89.66 -4.96
N ALA A 54 55.54 -89.77 -6.24
CA ALA A 54 55.96 -88.62 -7.05
C ALA A 54 54.87 -87.54 -7.13
N GLU A 55 53.60 -87.92 -7.15
CA GLU A 55 52.45 -87.00 -7.20
C GLU A 55 52.38 -86.09 -5.97
N LYS A 56 52.68 -86.61 -4.77
CA LYS A 56 52.66 -85.83 -3.52
C LYS A 56 53.73 -84.74 -3.55
N PHE A 57 54.94 -85.10 -4.01
CA PHE A 57 56.04 -84.15 -4.19
C PHE A 57 55.71 -83.09 -5.26
N LEU A 58 55.19 -83.52 -6.42
CA LEU A 58 54.80 -82.59 -7.49
C LEU A 58 53.72 -81.61 -7.03
N ASN A 59 52.68 -82.09 -6.34
CA ASN A 59 51.61 -81.24 -5.82
C ASN A 59 52.12 -80.22 -4.81
N TYR A 60 53.04 -80.61 -3.92
CA TYR A 60 53.70 -79.68 -3.01
C TYR A 60 54.52 -78.64 -3.76
N MET A 61 55.33 -79.04 -4.74
CA MET A 61 56.13 -78.12 -5.56
C MET A 61 55.26 -77.13 -6.35
N TYR A 62 54.13 -77.59 -6.91
CA TYR A 62 53.16 -76.71 -7.57
C TYR A 62 52.51 -75.71 -6.59
N ALA A 63 52.13 -76.16 -5.39
CA ALA A 63 51.58 -75.30 -4.36
C ALA A 63 52.61 -74.26 -3.86
N TRP A 64 53.85 -74.69 -3.66
CA TRP A 64 54.97 -73.83 -3.28
C TRP A 64 55.25 -72.77 -4.35
N LEU A 65 55.32 -73.17 -5.63
CA LEU A 65 55.51 -72.25 -6.75
C LEU A 65 54.38 -71.22 -6.82
N LYS A 66 53.13 -71.66 -6.67
CA LYS A 66 51.95 -70.77 -6.67
C LYS A 66 51.99 -69.77 -5.51
N ASN A 67 52.35 -70.21 -4.30
CA ASN A 67 52.48 -69.33 -3.14
C ASN A 67 53.62 -68.32 -3.32
N SER A 68 54.78 -68.78 -3.82
CA SER A 68 55.90 -67.91 -4.17
C SER A 68 55.50 -66.81 -5.16
N MET A 69 54.77 -67.17 -6.23
CA MET A 69 54.25 -66.19 -7.19
C MET A 69 53.28 -65.18 -6.56
N GLN A 70 52.40 -65.61 -5.66
CA GLN A 70 51.52 -64.70 -4.91
C GLN A 70 52.31 -63.77 -3.98
N ASN A 71 53.36 -64.26 -3.35
CA ASN A 71 54.22 -63.45 -2.47
C ASN A 71 55.00 -62.41 -3.26
N ILE A 72 55.49 -62.75 -4.46
CA ILE A 72 56.11 -61.78 -5.38
C ILE A 72 55.14 -60.63 -5.68
N GLU A 73 53.89 -60.92 -6.05
CA GLU A 73 52.91 -59.87 -6.35
C GLU A 73 52.56 -59.01 -5.12
N LYS A 74 52.43 -59.61 -3.94
CA LYS A 74 52.27 -58.87 -2.67
C LYS A 74 53.45 -57.93 -2.42
N MET A 75 54.68 -58.40 -2.63
CA MET A 75 55.89 -57.61 -2.42
C MET A 75 56.01 -56.46 -3.43
N ARG A 76 55.60 -56.67 -4.69
CA ARG A 76 55.52 -55.61 -5.71
C ARG A 76 54.53 -54.51 -5.29
N LEU A 77 53.33 -54.89 -4.83
CA LEU A 77 52.32 -53.94 -4.37
C LEU A 77 52.82 -53.14 -3.15
N ARG A 78 53.40 -53.82 -2.15
CA ARG A 78 54.00 -53.18 -0.97
C ARG A 78 55.10 -52.19 -1.36
N THR A 79 55.97 -52.57 -2.30
CA THR A 79 57.04 -51.71 -2.82
C THR A 79 56.46 -50.46 -3.48
N SER A 80 55.42 -50.59 -4.31
CA SER A 80 54.75 -49.45 -4.94
C SER A 80 54.13 -48.49 -3.92
N SER A 81 53.41 -49.04 -2.93
CA SER A 81 52.82 -48.26 -1.84
C SER A 81 53.87 -47.50 -1.02
N MET A 82 54.97 -48.17 -0.66
CA MET A 82 56.06 -47.56 0.10
C MET A 82 56.74 -46.42 -0.67
N ARG A 83 56.93 -46.58 -2.00
CA ARG A 83 57.46 -45.51 -2.86
C ARG A 83 56.55 -44.28 -2.89
N LEU A 84 55.23 -44.48 -2.95
CA LEU A 84 54.26 -43.38 -2.91
C LEU A 84 54.33 -42.64 -1.57
N GLN A 85 54.37 -43.36 -0.44
CA GLN A 85 54.47 -42.76 0.89
C GLN A 85 55.79 -41.99 1.08
N HIS A 86 56.89 -42.55 0.58
CA HIS A 86 58.18 -41.85 0.57
C HIS A 86 58.11 -40.55 -0.23
N SER A 87 57.51 -40.56 -1.43
CA SER A 87 57.34 -39.37 -2.26
C SER A 87 56.50 -38.30 -1.57
N LYS A 88 55.35 -38.69 -0.98
CA LYS A 88 54.48 -37.79 -0.20
C LYS A 88 55.22 -37.15 0.97
N THR A 89 55.92 -37.98 1.75
CA THR A 89 56.68 -37.52 2.92
C THR A 89 57.80 -36.57 2.51
N LYS A 90 58.49 -36.86 1.40
CA LYS A 90 59.53 -35.99 0.84
C LYS A 90 58.96 -34.63 0.40
N SER A 91 57.80 -34.62 -0.27
CA SER A 91 57.12 -33.38 -0.69
C SER A 91 56.68 -32.55 0.52
N LEU A 92 56.06 -33.18 1.52
CA LEU A 92 55.67 -32.51 2.77
C LEU A 92 56.89 -31.92 3.50
N LEU A 93 58.02 -32.63 3.51
CA LEU A 93 59.25 -32.12 4.11
C LEU A 93 59.78 -30.88 3.35
N ALA A 94 59.69 -30.86 2.02
CA ALA A 94 60.09 -29.71 1.21
C ALA A 94 59.20 -28.50 1.51
N GLN A 95 57.87 -28.67 1.49
CA GLN A 95 56.90 -27.62 1.83
C GLN A 95 57.13 -27.07 3.24
N ARG A 96 57.35 -27.95 4.23
CA ARG A 96 57.63 -27.53 5.60
C ARG A 96 58.94 -26.75 5.71
N LYS A 97 59.96 -27.10 4.95
CA LYS A 97 61.22 -26.34 4.92
C LYS A 97 61.02 -24.96 4.30
N GLU A 98 60.27 -24.86 3.20
CA GLU A 98 59.95 -23.57 2.59
C GLU A 98 59.15 -22.68 3.56
N LEU A 99 58.11 -23.22 4.21
CA LEU A 99 57.34 -22.50 5.23
C LEU A 99 58.20 -22.11 6.44
N SER A 100 59.08 -23.00 6.90
CA SER A 100 59.96 -22.75 8.04
C SER A 100 61.09 -21.75 7.74
N LEU A 101 61.49 -21.59 6.48
CA LEU A 101 62.44 -20.56 6.06
C LEU A 101 61.79 -19.18 5.98
N ASN A 102 60.50 -19.14 5.65
CA ASN A 102 59.76 -17.90 5.43
C ASN A 102 59.12 -17.31 6.69
N VAL A 103 59.08 -18.06 7.80
CA VAL A 103 58.48 -17.60 9.05
C VAL A 103 59.56 -17.45 10.10
N THR A 104 59.92 -16.20 10.38
CA THR A 104 60.85 -15.87 11.46
C THR A 104 60.09 -15.53 12.74
N ALA A 105 60.76 -15.64 13.89
CA ALA A 105 60.20 -15.19 15.17
C ALA A 105 59.75 -13.72 15.14
N VAL A 106 60.46 -12.89 14.37
CA VAL A 106 60.17 -11.46 14.18
C VAL A 106 58.82 -11.24 13.50
N ASP A 107 58.41 -12.13 12.59
CA ASP A 107 57.10 -12.02 11.92
C ASP A 107 55.94 -12.27 12.89
N PHE A 108 56.12 -13.19 13.84
CA PHE A 108 55.14 -13.43 14.90
C PHE A 108 55.04 -12.24 15.85
N ASP A 109 56.18 -11.68 16.27
CA ASP A 109 56.21 -10.49 17.12
C ASP A 109 55.55 -9.30 16.40
N ARG A 110 55.82 -9.13 15.10
CA ARG A 110 55.17 -8.11 14.27
C ARG A 110 53.66 -8.29 14.22
N LEU A 111 53.18 -9.52 13.98
CA LEU A 111 51.75 -9.82 13.94
C LEU A 111 51.09 -9.54 15.29
N GLU A 112 51.77 -9.87 16.40
CA GLU A 112 51.27 -9.59 17.74
C GLU A 112 51.16 -8.08 18.01
N ILE A 113 52.16 -7.29 17.60
CA ILE A 113 52.14 -5.83 17.72
C ILE A 113 51.02 -5.23 16.87
N GLU A 114 50.87 -5.66 15.61
CA GLU A 114 49.81 -5.18 14.72
C GLU A 114 48.43 -5.52 15.28
N ASN A 115 48.23 -6.74 15.79
CA ASN A 115 46.98 -7.15 16.41
C ASN A 115 46.66 -6.32 17.66
N LYS A 116 47.63 -6.11 18.56
CA LYS A 116 47.48 -5.22 19.72
C LYS A 116 47.13 -3.78 19.30
N HIS A 117 47.74 -3.28 18.24
CA HIS A 117 47.44 -1.96 17.70
C HIS A 117 45.99 -1.86 17.18
N PHE A 118 45.54 -2.86 16.41
CA PHE A 118 44.16 -2.90 15.91
C PHE A 118 43.15 -3.05 17.04
N GLN A 119 43.43 -3.88 18.03
CA GLN A 119 42.56 -4.06 19.20
C GLN A 119 42.35 -2.74 19.94
N LYS A 120 43.44 -1.98 20.19
CA LYS A 120 43.35 -0.66 20.81
C LYS A 120 42.53 0.32 19.98
N LYS A 121 42.66 0.28 18.64
CA LYS A 121 41.89 1.13 17.73
C LYS A 121 40.40 0.77 17.75
N ILE A 122 40.07 -0.52 17.85
CA ILE A 122 38.70 -1.01 17.99
C ILE A 122 38.09 -0.52 19.30
N GLU A 123 38.82 -0.65 20.42
CA GLU A 123 38.37 -0.16 21.72
C GLU A 123 38.10 1.35 21.73
N GLN A 124 39.00 2.14 21.15
CA GLN A 124 38.77 3.59 21.00
C GLN A 124 37.51 3.90 20.18
N LYS A 125 37.31 3.21 19.06
CA LYS A 125 36.10 3.41 18.23
C LYS A 125 34.83 2.98 18.94
N ASN A 126 34.88 1.90 19.73
CA ASN A 126 33.76 1.45 20.53
C ASN A 126 33.40 2.45 21.64
N GLU A 127 34.40 3.04 22.29
CA GLU A 127 34.17 4.09 23.29
C GLU A 127 33.51 5.33 22.67
N HIS A 128 34.00 5.79 21.52
CA HIS A 128 33.35 6.89 20.78
C HIS A 128 31.91 6.55 20.37
N LEU A 129 31.67 5.32 19.91
CA LEU A 129 30.32 4.86 19.56
C LEU A 129 29.40 4.84 20.79
N PHE A 130 29.91 4.41 21.94
CA PHE A 130 29.16 4.39 23.19
C PHE A 130 28.76 5.80 23.63
N GLN A 131 29.69 6.75 23.59
CA GLN A 131 29.42 8.17 23.90
C GLN A 131 28.34 8.76 22.97
N LEU A 132 28.46 8.52 21.66
CA LEU A 132 27.45 8.95 20.68
C LEU A 132 26.08 8.32 20.94
N LYS A 133 26.02 7.01 21.25
CA LYS A 133 24.77 6.34 21.60
C LYS A 133 24.11 6.96 22.83
N LYS A 134 24.89 7.28 23.87
CA LYS A 134 24.40 7.93 25.08
C LYS A 134 23.83 9.32 24.78
N MET A 135 24.53 10.12 23.97
CA MET A 135 24.06 11.44 23.54
C MET A 135 22.77 11.35 22.74
N THR A 136 22.71 10.46 21.74
CA THR A 136 21.51 10.23 20.92
C THR A 136 20.33 9.77 21.75
N ALA A 137 20.55 8.88 22.74
CA ALA A 137 19.50 8.46 23.65
C ALA A 137 18.94 9.63 24.48
N GLY A 138 19.81 10.50 25.00
CA GLY A 138 19.41 11.71 25.71
C GLY A 138 18.59 12.68 24.82
N ILE A 139 19.06 12.93 23.60
CA ILE A 139 18.36 13.78 22.63
C ILE A 139 16.98 13.20 22.30
N ASN A 140 16.89 11.90 22.04
CA ASN A 140 15.62 11.23 21.73
C ASN A 140 14.62 11.33 22.89
N LEU A 141 15.09 11.25 24.14
CA LEU A 141 14.23 11.45 25.31
C LEU A 141 13.65 12.87 25.33
N VAL A 142 14.49 13.88 25.12
CA VAL A 142 14.08 15.29 25.06
C VAL A 142 13.10 15.54 23.91
N ILE A 143 13.38 15.01 22.72
CA ILE A 143 12.47 15.09 21.56
C ILE A 143 11.11 14.45 21.90
N THR A 144 11.11 13.29 22.56
CA THR A 144 9.87 12.61 22.93
C THR A 144 9.06 13.42 23.94
N GLN A 145 9.72 14.08 24.90
CA GLN A 145 9.06 14.97 25.85
C GLN A 145 8.43 16.16 25.14
N HIS A 146 9.16 16.85 24.27
CA HIS A 146 8.63 17.98 23.50
C HIS A 146 7.48 17.56 22.57
N ARG A 147 7.59 16.39 21.93
CA ARG A 147 6.50 15.84 21.10
C ARG A 147 5.23 15.63 21.90
N LYS A 148 5.32 15.05 23.10
CA LYS A 148 4.16 14.88 24.00
C LYS A 148 3.56 16.21 24.41
N TYR A 149 4.39 17.20 24.75
CA TYR A 149 3.92 18.54 25.10
C TYR A 149 3.20 19.21 23.93
N MET A 150 3.77 19.19 22.73
CA MET A 150 3.13 19.77 21.54
C MET A 150 1.84 19.05 21.17
N GLN A 151 1.77 17.72 21.34
CA GLN A 151 0.54 16.96 21.13
C GLN A 151 -0.55 17.44 22.09
N GLY A 152 -0.25 17.58 23.39
CA GLY A 152 -1.21 18.08 24.36
C GLY A 152 -1.70 19.50 24.05
N GLN A 153 -0.81 20.39 23.61
CA GLN A 153 -1.22 21.73 23.14
C GLN A 153 -2.11 21.66 21.89
N THR A 154 -1.77 20.80 20.93
CA THR A 154 -2.58 20.59 19.71
C THR A 154 -3.98 20.08 20.05
N ASP A 155 -4.07 19.11 20.96
CA ASP A 155 -5.35 18.56 21.42
C ASP A 155 -6.19 19.64 22.14
N TYR A 156 -5.54 20.51 22.92
CA TYR A 156 -6.20 21.65 23.54
C TYR A 156 -6.71 22.68 22.52
N PHE A 157 -5.88 23.05 21.54
CA PHE A 157 -6.27 23.97 20.46
C PHE A 157 -7.41 23.41 19.61
N THR A 158 -7.38 22.12 19.29
CA THR A 158 -8.48 21.48 18.53
C THR A 158 -9.79 21.48 19.32
N LYS A 159 -9.73 21.27 20.64
CA LYS A 159 -10.89 21.41 21.51
C LYS A 159 -11.47 22.82 21.49
N ILE A 160 -10.64 23.85 21.72
CA ILE A 160 -11.08 25.26 21.64
C ILE A 160 -11.68 25.56 20.27
N ARG A 161 -11.02 25.14 19.18
CA ARG A 161 -11.52 25.37 17.83
C ARG A 161 -12.89 24.75 17.61
N ASN A 162 -13.14 23.57 18.16
CA ASN A 162 -14.45 22.94 18.09
C ASN A 162 -15.49 23.70 18.92
N ASP A 163 -15.11 24.22 20.08
CA ASP A 163 -16.01 25.02 20.92
C ASP A 163 -16.35 26.37 20.28
N VAL A 164 -15.38 27.05 19.66
CA VAL A 164 -15.60 28.27 18.85
C VAL A 164 -16.56 27.97 17.70
N LYS A 165 -16.39 26.86 16.98
CA LYS A 165 -17.32 26.46 15.91
C LYS A 165 -18.76 26.26 16.43
N LYS A 166 -18.92 25.65 17.61
CA LYS A 166 -20.24 25.47 18.23
C LYS A 166 -20.86 26.81 18.63
N ILE A 167 -20.06 27.71 19.20
CA ILE A 167 -20.52 29.05 19.59
C ILE A 167 -20.96 29.82 18.35
N ASN A 168 -20.13 29.88 17.30
CA ASN A 168 -20.47 30.56 16.06
C ASN A 168 -21.78 30.01 15.47
N LYS A 169 -21.95 28.68 15.42
CA LYS A 169 -23.21 28.08 14.94
C LYS A 169 -24.42 28.53 15.76
N ARG A 170 -24.30 28.59 17.08
CA ARG A 170 -25.38 29.08 17.96
C ARG A 170 -25.65 30.57 17.75
N THR A 171 -24.60 31.36 17.54
CA THR A 171 -24.74 32.79 17.21
C THR A 171 -25.48 32.97 15.89
N ASP A 172 -25.17 32.17 14.87
CA ASP A 172 -25.86 32.20 13.59
C ASP A 172 -27.36 31.82 13.75
N GLU A 173 -27.66 30.80 14.55
CA GLU A 173 -29.03 30.39 14.89
C GLU A 173 -29.81 31.51 15.60
N ILE A 174 -29.21 32.13 16.62
CA ILE A 174 -29.83 33.24 17.36
C ILE A 174 -30.02 34.46 16.47
N ASN A 175 -29.06 34.80 15.61
CA ASN A 175 -29.20 35.93 14.69
C ASN A 175 -30.34 35.69 13.70
N TRP A 176 -30.48 34.47 13.18
CA TRP A 176 -31.61 34.12 12.32
C TRP A 176 -32.96 34.24 13.06
N GLU A 177 -33.04 33.78 14.32
CA GLU A 177 -34.23 33.95 15.15
C GLU A 177 -34.54 35.43 15.42
N ALA A 178 -33.52 36.25 15.69
CA ALA A 178 -33.67 37.69 15.91
C ALA A 178 -34.21 38.40 14.67
N ASP A 179 -33.64 38.10 13.49
CA ASP A 179 -34.13 38.64 12.21
C ASP A 179 -35.57 38.18 11.93
N HIS A 180 -35.89 36.93 12.23
CA HIS A 180 -37.26 36.41 12.08
C HIS A 180 -38.24 37.14 13.00
N VAL A 181 -37.90 37.31 14.28
CA VAL A 181 -38.74 38.03 15.26
C VAL A 181 -38.89 39.49 14.88
N GLN A 182 -37.83 40.14 14.40
CA GLN A 182 -37.89 41.54 13.94
C GLN A 182 -38.88 41.70 12.78
N ASN A 183 -38.82 40.82 11.78
CA ASN A 183 -39.76 40.84 10.66
C ASN A 183 -41.22 40.65 11.10
N GLU A 184 -41.47 39.77 12.09
CA GLU A 184 -42.82 39.59 12.64
C GLU A 184 -43.28 40.81 13.44
N LEU A 185 -42.35 41.48 14.14
CA LEU A 185 -42.63 42.72 14.87
C LEU A 185 -42.98 43.87 13.92
N ASP A 186 -42.21 44.03 12.83
CA ASP A 186 -42.46 45.04 11.80
C ASP A 186 -43.86 44.85 11.17
N LYS A 187 -44.23 43.61 10.83
CA LYS A 187 -45.59 43.29 10.34
C LYS A 187 -46.67 43.62 11.38
N ALA A 188 -46.43 43.29 12.64
CA ALA A 188 -47.38 43.59 13.70
C ALA A 188 -47.55 45.11 13.89
N GLU A 189 -46.46 45.87 13.83
CA GLU A 189 -46.45 47.33 13.87
C GLU A 189 -47.22 47.93 12.68
N GLU A 190 -46.99 47.45 11.45
CA GLU A 190 -47.76 47.86 10.27
C GLU A 190 -49.27 47.62 10.45
N THR A 191 -49.65 46.44 10.97
CA THR A 191 -51.06 46.14 11.23
C THR A 191 -51.65 47.02 12.33
N TYR A 192 -50.88 47.33 13.38
CA TYR A 192 -51.30 48.22 14.46
C TYR A 192 -51.52 49.65 13.94
N ASP A 193 -50.59 50.17 13.15
CA ASP A 193 -50.70 51.49 12.52
C ASP A 193 -51.89 51.57 11.57
N TYR A 194 -52.16 50.50 10.81
CA TYR A 194 -53.37 50.38 10.00
C TYR A 194 -54.65 50.50 10.85
N PHE A 195 -54.74 49.77 11.97
CA PHE A 195 -55.91 49.85 12.87
C PHE A 195 -56.02 51.23 13.54
N LEU A 196 -54.91 51.86 13.91
CA LEU A 196 -54.89 53.20 14.48
C LEU A 196 -55.38 54.24 13.46
N GLY A 197 -54.96 54.12 12.20
CA GLY A 197 -55.47 54.94 11.09
C GLY A 197 -56.96 54.72 10.85
N LEU A 198 -57.43 53.47 10.93
CA LEU A 198 -58.84 53.14 10.83
C LEU A 198 -59.64 53.72 12.01
N GLN A 199 -59.14 53.63 13.24
CA GLN A 199 -59.79 54.22 14.41
C GLN A 199 -59.88 55.75 14.32
N LYS A 200 -58.83 56.42 13.84
CA LYS A 200 -58.82 57.89 13.65
C LYS A 200 -59.79 58.33 12.54
N SER A 201 -59.93 57.55 11.47
CA SER A 201 -60.82 57.85 10.35
C SER A 201 -62.26 57.36 10.56
N TYR A 202 -62.48 56.41 11.48
CA TYR A 202 -63.80 55.89 11.81
C TYR A 202 -64.59 56.89 12.65
N LYS A 203 -65.37 57.72 11.94
CA LYS A 203 -66.41 58.55 12.54
C LYS A 203 -67.75 57.82 12.36
N VAL A 204 -68.42 57.51 13.47
CA VAL A 204 -69.75 56.89 13.46
C VAL A 204 -70.70 57.79 12.63
N PRO A 205 -71.24 57.31 11.50
CA PRO A 205 -72.09 58.13 10.65
C PRO A 205 -73.37 58.55 11.38
N ASP A 206 -73.81 59.78 11.15
CA ASP A 206 -75.07 60.27 11.70
C ASP A 206 -76.24 59.46 11.15
N VAL A 207 -77.23 59.15 11.99
CA VAL A 207 -78.28 58.15 11.72
C VAL A 207 -79.04 58.48 10.43
N MET A 208 -79.25 59.77 10.15
CA MET A 208 -79.95 60.22 8.94
C MET A 208 -79.14 60.05 7.66
N GLU A 209 -77.82 60.14 7.72
CA GLU A 209 -76.93 59.95 6.57
C GLU A 209 -76.89 58.48 6.14
N TYR A 210 -76.85 57.55 7.11
CA TYR A 210 -76.94 56.11 6.86
C TYR A 210 -78.25 55.70 6.19
N VAL A 211 -79.38 56.27 6.61
CA VAL A 211 -80.70 55.99 6.01
C VAL A 211 -80.76 56.44 4.55
N LYS A 212 -80.18 57.60 4.22
CA LYS A 212 -80.09 58.12 2.84
C LYS A 212 -79.22 57.22 1.96
N LEU A 213 -78.00 56.88 2.40
CA LEU A 213 -77.08 56.01 1.65
C LEU A 213 -77.71 54.63 1.36
N LYS A 214 -78.47 54.09 2.32
CA LYS A 214 -79.18 52.81 2.16
C LYS A 214 -80.40 52.91 1.22
N GLY A 215 -80.94 54.11 1.03
CA GLY A 215 -81.92 54.42 -0.01
C GLY A 215 -81.26 54.36 -1.39
N GLU A 216 -80.18 55.11 -1.59
CA GLU A 216 -79.42 55.18 -2.85
C GLU A 216 -78.89 53.81 -3.29
N LEU A 217 -78.35 53.02 -2.35
CA LEU A 217 -77.88 51.67 -2.64
C LEU A 217 -79.01 50.77 -3.18
N ARG A 218 -80.24 50.92 -2.67
CA ARG A 218 -81.41 50.19 -3.18
C ARG A 218 -81.82 50.65 -4.57
N GLU A 219 -81.67 51.93 -4.90
CA GLU A 219 -81.94 52.46 -6.25
C GLU A 219 -80.92 51.96 -7.27
N VAL A 220 -79.64 51.97 -6.92
CA VAL A 220 -78.57 51.44 -7.77
C VAL A 220 -78.72 49.92 -7.95
N GLN A 221 -79.12 49.18 -6.92
CA GLN A 221 -79.42 47.74 -7.07
C GLN A 221 -80.59 47.49 -8.03
N LYS A 222 -81.64 48.32 -7.99
CA LYS A 222 -82.75 48.26 -8.95
C LYS A 222 -82.25 48.56 -10.36
N SER A 223 -81.43 49.59 -10.56
CA SER A 223 -80.91 49.94 -11.88
C SER A 223 -80.02 48.84 -12.45
N ILE A 224 -79.12 48.24 -11.66
CA ILE A 224 -78.31 47.06 -12.06
C ILE A 224 -79.22 45.91 -12.51
N LYS A 225 -80.32 45.64 -11.79
CA LYS A 225 -81.27 44.57 -12.16
C LYS A 225 -81.96 44.86 -13.49
N ILE A 226 -82.31 46.11 -13.76
CA ILE A 226 -82.88 46.56 -15.03
C ILE A 226 -81.87 46.39 -16.17
N TRP A 227 -80.63 46.83 -15.96
CA TRP A 227 -79.56 46.72 -16.97
C TRP A 227 -79.19 45.26 -17.26
N LYS A 228 -79.13 44.39 -16.25
CA LYS A 228 -78.97 42.93 -16.46
C LYS A 228 -80.09 42.35 -17.31
N ARG A 229 -81.34 42.80 -17.10
CA ARG A 229 -82.49 42.34 -17.89
C ARG A 229 -82.46 42.86 -19.34
N LYS A 230 -82.03 44.11 -19.55
CA LYS A 230 -81.82 44.67 -20.91
C LYS A 230 -80.72 43.91 -21.67
N LYS A 231 -79.58 43.64 -21.01
CA LYS A 231 -78.50 42.83 -21.60
C LYS A 231 -79.00 41.45 -22.02
N TYR A 232 -79.73 40.76 -21.14
CA TYR A 232 -80.30 39.44 -21.45
C TYR A 232 -81.23 39.47 -22.68
N ILE A 233 -82.03 40.52 -22.85
CA ILE A 233 -82.89 40.69 -24.03
C ILE A 233 -82.06 40.92 -25.31
N GLN A 234 -81.00 41.73 -25.22
CA GLN A 234 -80.10 41.96 -26.35
C GLN A 234 -79.31 40.70 -26.74
N ASP A 235 -78.81 39.93 -25.77
CA ASP A 235 -78.13 38.65 -26.01
C ASP A 235 -79.10 37.66 -26.68
N LEU A 236 -80.35 37.58 -26.25
CA LEU A 236 -81.37 36.72 -26.86
C LEU A 236 -81.70 37.13 -28.30
N ALA A 237 -81.77 38.44 -28.58
CA ALA A 237 -81.97 38.97 -29.94
C ALA A 237 -80.76 38.69 -30.83
N MET A 238 -79.54 38.85 -30.31
CA MET A 238 -78.30 38.51 -31.00
C MET A 238 -78.26 37.01 -31.34
N ASP A 239 -78.61 36.14 -30.40
CA ASP A 239 -78.68 34.69 -30.60
C ASP A 239 -79.77 34.29 -31.61
N ALA A 240 -80.86 35.05 -31.72
CA ALA A 240 -81.88 34.84 -32.75
C ALA A 240 -81.35 35.22 -34.14
N ALA A 241 -80.74 36.40 -34.28
CA ALA A 241 -80.12 36.85 -35.54
C ALA A 241 -78.99 35.91 -35.98
N LEU A 242 -78.16 35.44 -35.06
CA LEU A 242 -77.09 34.48 -35.33
C LEU A 242 -77.62 33.10 -35.74
N ARG A 243 -78.77 32.66 -35.22
CA ARG A 243 -79.42 31.41 -35.66
C ARG A 243 -79.97 31.54 -37.08
N GLU A 244 -80.60 32.66 -37.41
CA GLU A 244 -81.13 32.93 -38.75
C GLU A 244 -79.99 33.02 -39.79
N MET A 245 -78.90 33.72 -39.47
CA MET A 245 -77.71 33.79 -40.31
C MET A 245 -77.05 32.43 -40.55
N LYS A 246 -76.98 31.56 -39.53
CA LYS A 246 -76.48 30.17 -39.68
C LYS A 246 -77.37 29.32 -40.58
N HIS A 247 -78.69 29.51 -40.53
CA HIS A 247 -79.62 28.82 -41.42
C HIS A 247 -79.46 29.25 -42.89
N LEU A 248 -79.27 30.55 -43.14
CA LEU A 248 -79.12 31.09 -44.51
C LEU A 248 -77.78 30.76 -45.18
N THR A 249 -76.68 30.66 -44.42
CA THR A 249 -75.33 30.38 -44.98
C THR A 249 -74.90 28.92 -44.91
N GLY A 250 -75.65 28.04 -44.25
CA GLY A 250 -75.29 26.61 -44.10
C GLY A 250 -74.00 26.36 -43.31
N SER A 251 -73.41 27.40 -42.70
CA SER A 251 -72.15 27.34 -41.96
C SER A 251 -72.37 26.97 -40.49
N LYS A 252 -71.57 26.02 -39.99
CA LYS A 252 -71.60 25.62 -38.56
C LYS A 252 -70.93 26.62 -37.62
N ARG A 253 -70.17 27.59 -38.13
CA ARG A 253 -69.42 28.59 -37.33
C ARG A 253 -69.94 29.99 -37.60
N VAL A 254 -70.01 30.82 -36.54
CA VAL A 254 -70.35 32.25 -36.66
C VAL A 254 -69.20 32.97 -37.34
N ASP A 255 -69.44 33.54 -38.52
CA ASP A 255 -68.45 34.35 -39.22
C ASP A 255 -68.39 35.75 -38.62
N LYS A 256 -67.18 36.30 -38.49
CA LYS A 256 -66.95 37.62 -37.86
C LYS A 256 -67.53 38.78 -38.66
N ASN A 257 -67.81 38.55 -39.95
CA ASN A 257 -68.29 39.57 -40.88
C ASN A 257 -69.83 39.62 -41.01
N TRP A 258 -70.59 38.79 -40.30
CA TRP A 258 -72.06 38.74 -40.41
C TRP A 258 -72.81 39.91 -39.75
N LEU A 259 -72.16 40.60 -38.81
CA LEU A 259 -72.74 41.68 -38.02
C LEU A 259 -71.92 42.97 -38.18
N ARG A 260 -71.17 43.09 -39.28
CA ARG A 260 -70.34 44.25 -39.59
C ARG A 260 -71.07 45.13 -40.61
N ASP A 261 -71.22 46.41 -40.29
CA ASP A 261 -71.92 47.36 -41.14
C ASP A 261 -71.23 47.51 -42.52
N PRO A 262 -71.98 47.57 -43.64
CA PRO A 262 -71.41 47.62 -45.00
C PRO A 262 -70.51 48.82 -45.30
N GLU A 263 -70.53 49.86 -44.45
CA GLU A 263 -69.73 51.08 -44.62
C GLU A 263 -68.26 50.95 -44.16
N GLU A 264 -67.87 49.85 -43.49
CA GLU A 264 -66.48 49.65 -43.02
C GLU A 264 -65.54 48.89 -44.02
N VAL A 265 -66.02 48.47 -45.20
CA VAL A 265 -65.25 47.62 -46.14
C VAL A 265 -64.56 48.42 -47.27
N LEU A 266 -64.87 49.71 -47.44
CA LEU A 266 -64.18 50.60 -48.39
C LEU A 266 -63.55 51.78 -47.64
N GLY A 267 -62.24 51.69 -47.41
CA GLY A 267 -61.48 52.72 -46.71
C GLY A 267 -61.55 54.07 -47.39
N TYR A 268 -62.27 55.01 -46.79
CA TYR A 268 -61.98 56.44 -46.86
C TYR A 268 -61.92 57.01 -45.44
N ASN A 269 -60.80 57.66 -45.18
CA ASN A 269 -60.34 58.13 -43.87
C ASN A 269 -60.66 59.61 -43.73
N ILE A 270 -61.46 60.02 -42.73
CA ILE A 270 -61.28 61.33 -42.09
C ILE A 270 -61.76 61.33 -40.62
N ASN A 271 -60.78 61.48 -39.72
CA ASN A 271 -60.77 62.18 -38.42
C ASN A 271 -62.04 62.25 -37.56
N THR A 272 -61.96 61.81 -36.29
CA THR A 272 -61.74 62.70 -35.13
C THR A 272 -61.74 61.94 -33.79
N GLN A 273 -60.71 62.23 -32.99
CA GLN A 273 -60.70 62.39 -31.52
C GLN A 273 -61.52 61.38 -30.67
N ASN A 274 -60.82 60.51 -29.94
CA ASN A 274 -60.61 60.71 -28.50
C ASN A 274 -59.75 59.60 -27.89
N SER A 275 -58.71 60.05 -27.20
CA SER A 275 -57.81 59.28 -26.35
C SER A 275 -58.55 58.81 -25.09
N VAL A 276 -58.51 57.50 -24.84
CA VAL A 276 -58.58 56.94 -23.48
C VAL A 276 -57.45 55.90 -23.39
N PRO A 277 -56.44 56.08 -22.53
CA PRO A 277 -55.42 55.06 -22.31
C PRO A 277 -55.93 54.08 -21.25
N ASP A 278 -56.05 52.80 -21.60
CA ASP A 278 -56.22 51.72 -20.61
C ASP A 278 -54.91 50.97 -20.39
N LEU A 279 -54.67 50.75 -19.11
CA LEU A 279 -53.52 50.12 -18.49
C LEU A 279 -53.45 48.65 -18.89
N THR A 280 -52.37 48.24 -19.54
CA THR A 280 -51.80 46.88 -19.41
C THR A 280 -50.54 46.78 -20.25
N THR A 281 -49.39 47.05 -19.66
CA THR A 281 -48.08 46.46 -20.06
C THR A 281 -47.00 47.00 -19.13
N LEU A 282 -46.76 46.30 -18.02
CA LEU A 282 -45.46 46.26 -17.34
C LEU A 282 -45.45 45.05 -16.41
N CYS A 283 -45.54 43.87 -17.02
CA CYS A 283 -45.06 42.64 -16.43
C CYS A 283 -43.84 42.20 -17.24
N LEU A 284 -42.76 41.93 -16.50
CA LEU A 284 -41.61 41.10 -16.84
C LEU A 284 -40.49 41.74 -17.69
N ASN A 285 -39.44 42.16 -17.01
CA ASN A 285 -38.05 41.93 -17.45
C ASN A 285 -37.27 41.32 -16.28
N PRO A 286 -36.72 40.10 -16.42
CA PRO A 286 -35.71 39.57 -15.52
C PRO A 286 -34.33 39.76 -16.15
N GLU A 287 -33.40 40.44 -15.49
CA GLU A 287 -31.96 40.14 -15.60
C GLU A 287 -31.11 40.94 -14.61
N LYS A 288 -30.46 40.20 -13.71
CA LYS A 288 -29.04 40.28 -13.31
C LYS A 288 -28.40 41.67 -13.30
N TYR A 289 -28.06 42.15 -12.10
CA TYR A 289 -26.72 42.65 -11.74
C TYR A 289 -26.65 42.69 -10.21
N ASP A 290 -25.81 41.87 -9.58
CA ASP A 290 -24.84 42.39 -8.61
C ASP A 290 -23.81 41.34 -8.19
N LYS A 291 -22.56 41.69 -8.46
CA LYS A 291 -21.36 41.23 -7.75
C LYS A 291 -20.93 42.40 -6.86
N HIS A 292 -20.36 42.05 -5.70
CA HIS A 292 -19.64 42.88 -4.73
C HIS A 292 -20.42 43.33 -3.49
N SER A 293 -20.48 42.49 -2.46
CA SER A 293 -19.52 42.49 -1.33
C SER A 293 -19.68 41.22 -0.50
#